data_AF-A0A4Q0YTR9-F1
#
_entry.id   AF-A0A4Q0YTR9-F1
#
_cell.length_a   1.000
_cell.length_b   1.000
_cell.length_c   1.000
_cell.angle_alpha   90.00
_cell.angle_beta   90.00
_cell.angle_gamma   90.00
#
_symmetry.space_group_name_H-M   'P 1'
#
loop_
_entity.id
_entity.type
_entity.pdbx_description
1 polymer ?
#
loop_
_entity_poly.entity_id
_entity_poly.type
_entity_poly.pdbx_seq_one_letter_code
_entity_poly.pdbx_strand_id
1 'polypeptide(L)'
;MCYFIFSTTSLHANEPVKLLKLDWASQQAITHITEILLNKSGVDTEIVEADSLGQWFFLNSGRANVQMEVWQGNGSSPYYHLVEKGKIINAGSHLVKGRKEWWYPEHVKELCPGLPDWRVLNDCMLLFAHEFSGDGEVSIEENAGTKGILYAGPSSGNLQGRIRALELNFDVKYVRHDDVLWQYLDSAVNIQKPIILLNWNPNWVESIYLVNTLSFLSIKVTAKLSRGGA
;
A
#
# COMPACT_ATOMS: atom_id res chain seq x y z
N MET A 1 32.30 19.58 -47.87
CA MET A 1 31.11 19.84 -47.03
C MET A 1 30.77 18.53 -46.33
N CYS A 2 31.03 18.41 -45.03
CA CYS A 2 30.63 17.24 -44.25
C CYS A 2 29.18 17.46 -43.82
N TYR A 3 28.26 16.71 -44.41
CA TYR A 3 26.86 16.72 -43.97
C TYR A 3 26.69 15.74 -42.82
N PHE A 4 26.23 16.26 -41.67
CA PHE A 4 25.63 15.46 -40.62
C PHE A 4 24.18 15.17 -41.04
N ILE A 5 23.85 13.90 -41.29
CA ILE A 5 22.48 13.46 -41.56
C ILE A 5 22.03 12.64 -40.36
N PHE A 6 21.09 13.18 -39.58
CA PHE A 6 20.32 12.42 -38.59
C PHE A 6 19.01 12.00 -39.27
N SER A 7 18.79 10.70 -39.42
CA SER A 7 17.45 10.17 -39.69
C SER A 7 16.80 9.90 -38.35
N THR A 8 15.93 10.80 -37.90
CA THR A 8 15.00 10.54 -36.80
C THR A 8 13.80 9.80 -37.38
N THR A 9 13.92 8.50 -37.62
CA THR A 9 12.72 7.67 -37.60
C THR A 9 12.26 7.61 -36.15
N SER A 10 11.53 8.64 -35.72
CA SER A 10 10.73 8.51 -34.52
C SER A 10 9.71 7.42 -34.82
N LEU A 11 9.81 6.28 -34.11
CA LEU A 11 8.67 5.39 -33.95
C LEU A 11 7.62 6.18 -33.16
N HIS A 12 6.90 7.09 -33.83
CA HIS A 12 5.61 7.49 -33.31
C HIS A 12 4.73 6.25 -33.47
N ALA A 13 4.58 5.49 -32.38
CA ALA A 13 3.36 4.74 -32.22
C ALA A 13 2.23 5.76 -32.36
N ASN A 14 1.26 5.53 -33.26
CA ASN A 14 0.11 6.44 -33.45
C ASN A 14 -0.75 6.58 -32.19
N GLU A 15 -0.45 5.86 -31.11
CA GLU A 15 -1.13 5.93 -29.83
C GLU A 15 -0.18 6.37 -28.72
N PRO A 16 -0.63 7.23 -27.79
CA PRO A 16 0.16 7.64 -26.64
C PRO A 16 0.49 6.44 -25.73
N VAL A 17 1.63 6.51 -25.05
CA VAL A 17 2.00 5.55 -24.00
C VAL A 17 1.12 5.77 -22.77
N LYS A 18 0.32 4.76 -22.44
CA LYS A 18 -0.64 4.80 -21.32
C LYS A 18 0.04 4.46 -20.00
N LEU A 19 0.18 5.45 -19.12
CA LEU A 19 0.78 5.35 -17.80
C LEU A 19 -0.32 5.11 -16.75
N LEU A 20 -0.20 4.06 -15.95
CA LEU A 20 -1.15 3.81 -14.86
C LEU A 20 -0.93 4.78 -13.71
N LYS A 21 -2.03 5.33 -13.19
CA LYS A 21 -2.09 6.10 -11.95
C LYS A 21 -3.05 5.44 -10.96
N LEU A 22 -2.58 5.24 -9.74
CA LEU A 22 -3.28 4.64 -8.60
C LEU A 22 -3.59 5.72 -7.54
N ASP A 23 -4.02 5.30 -6.37
CA ASP A 23 -4.64 6.15 -5.35
C ASP A 23 -3.72 6.61 -4.22
N TRP A 24 -2.41 6.32 -4.27
CA TRP A 24 -1.44 6.83 -3.28
C TRP A 24 -0.42 7.81 -3.85
N ALA A 25 -0.01 8.75 -3.00
CA ALA A 25 0.70 9.97 -3.41
C ALA A 25 2.03 9.73 -4.16
N SER A 26 2.86 8.79 -3.68
CA SER A 26 4.15 8.51 -4.35
C SER A 26 3.96 7.97 -5.76
N GLN A 27 2.96 7.12 -5.96
CA GLN A 27 2.65 6.53 -7.26
C GLN A 27 2.12 7.61 -8.21
N GLN A 28 1.26 8.49 -7.73
CA GLN A 28 0.76 9.61 -8.52
C GLN A 28 1.91 10.55 -8.93
N ALA A 29 2.79 10.89 -7.98
CA ALA A 29 3.93 11.75 -8.22
C ALA A 29 4.90 11.14 -9.26
N ILE A 30 5.31 9.88 -9.10
CA ILE A 30 6.23 9.24 -10.05
C ILE A 30 5.61 9.05 -11.43
N THR A 31 4.29 8.83 -11.50
CA THR A 31 3.56 8.75 -12.77
C THR A 31 3.62 10.07 -13.53
N HIS A 32 3.30 11.19 -12.87
CA HIS A 32 3.37 12.51 -13.50
C HIS A 32 4.81 12.96 -13.81
N ILE A 33 5.79 12.61 -12.97
CA ILE A 33 7.21 12.86 -13.29
C ILE A 33 7.60 12.10 -14.56
N THR A 34 7.17 10.85 -14.70
CA THR A 34 7.44 10.02 -15.88
C THR A 34 6.77 10.59 -17.13
N GLU A 35 5.51 11.01 -17.02
CA GLU A 35 4.76 11.73 -18.05
C GLU A 35 5.54 12.95 -18.56
N ILE A 36 6.01 13.80 -17.66
CA ILE A 36 6.80 14.99 -18.00
C ILE A 36 8.09 14.63 -18.73
N LEU A 37 8.81 13.60 -18.26
CA LEU A 37 10.09 13.19 -18.86
C LEU A 37 9.91 12.59 -20.25
N LEU A 38 8.90 11.74 -20.44
CA LEU A 38 8.59 11.12 -21.73
C LEU A 38 8.13 12.17 -22.75
N ASN A 39 7.22 13.07 -22.38
CA ASN A 39 6.79 14.17 -23.25
C ASN A 39 7.96 15.08 -23.64
N LYS A 40 8.87 15.40 -22.71
CA LYS A 40 10.10 16.15 -23.02
C LYS A 40 11.03 15.43 -23.99
N SER A 41 10.98 14.11 -24.06
CA SER A 41 11.74 13.29 -25.01
C SER A 41 11.02 13.07 -26.36
N GLY A 42 9.83 13.64 -26.54
CA GLY A 42 9.02 13.49 -27.76
C GLY A 42 8.18 12.21 -27.81
N VAL A 43 7.89 11.60 -26.66
CA VAL A 43 6.99 10.45 -26.53
C VAL A 43 5.68 10.93 -25.94
N ASP A 44 4.59 10.84 -26.71
CA ASP A 44 3.25 11.19 -26.24
C ASP A 44 2.78 10.19 -25.18
N THR A 45 2.12 10.69 -24.15
CA THR A 45 1.63 9.89 -23.01
C THR A 45 0.18 10.21 -22.65
N GLU A 46 -0.51 9.23 -22.08
CA GLU A 46 -1.85 9.37 -21.50
C GLU A 46 -1.86 8.75 -20.10
N ILE A 47 -2.46 9.40 -19.11
CA ILE A 47 -2.65 8.80 -17.78
C ILE A 47 -3.98 8.06 -17.72
N VAL A 48 -3.91 6.79 -17.30
CA VAL A 48 -5.06 5.92 -17.09
C VAL A 48 -5.18 5.60 -15.61
N GLU A 49 -6.33 5.91 -15.02
CA GLU A 49 -6.60 5.64 -13.61
C GLU A 49 -7.11 4.20 -13.41
N ALA A 50 -6.63 3.54 -12.36
CA ALA A 50 -7.12 2.24 -11.92
C ALA A 50 -6.95 2.09 -10.41
N ASP A 51 -7.72 1.19 -9.80
CA ASP A 51 -7.41 0.70 -8.46
C ASP A 51 -6.26 -0.33 -8.50
N SER A 52 -5.71 -0.65 -7.33
CA SER A 52 -4.54 -1.52 -7.20
C SER A 52 -4.75 -2.96 -7.68
N LEU A 53 -5.98 -3.48 -7.72
CA LEU A 53 -6.27 -4.80 -8.31
C LEU A 53 -6.57 -4.68 -9.81
N GLY A 54 -7.33 -3.66 -10.20
CA GLY A 54 -7.70 -3.34 -11.56
C GLY A 54 -6.50 -3.11 -12.47
N GLN A 55 -5.41 -2.55 -11.95
CA GLN A 55 -4.17 -2.32 -12.70
C GLN A 55 -3.71 -3.56 -13.50
N TRP A 56 -3.87 -4.75 -12.93
CA TRP A 56 -3.44 -6.01 -13.56
C TRP A 56 -4.28 -6.37 -14.77
N PHE A 57 -5.58 -6.06 -14.74
CA PHE A 57 -6.45 -6.19 -15.90
C PHE A 57 -6.05 -5.21 -17.01
N PHE A 58 -5.76 -3.96 -16.67
CA PHE A 58 -5.34 -2.95 -17.66
C PHE A 58 -4.02 -3.34 -18.34
N LEU A 59 -3.03 -3.78 -17.57
CA LEU A 59 -1.76 -4.26 -18.12
C LEU A 59 -1.95 -5.52 -18.99
N ASN A 60 -2.68 -6.52 -18.50
CA ASN A 60 -2.89 -7.77 -19.23
C ASN A 60 -3.68 -7.60 -20.55
N SER A 61 -4.60 -6.62 -20.58
CA SER A 61 -5.42 -6.33 -21.77
C SER A 61 -4.78 -5.33 -22.73
N GLY A 62 -3.61 -4.76 -22.41
CA GLY A 62 -2.98 -3.71 -23.21
C GLY A 62 -3.70 -2.36 -23.13
N ARG A 63 -4.64 -2.18 -22.20
CA ARG A 63 -5.32 -0.90 -21.94
C ARG A 63 -4.44 0.08 -21.17
N ALA A 64 -3.34 -0.38 -20.60
CA ALA A 64 -2.24 0.45 -20.14
C ALA A 64 -0.90 -0.20 -20.47
N ASN A 65 0.16 0.61 -20.56
CA ASN A 65 1.48 0.17 -20.98
C ASN A 65 2.47 0.08 -19.83
N VAL A 66 2.44 1.03 -18.89
CA VAL A 66 3.49 1.17 -17.86
C VAL A 66 2.88 1.35 -16.48
N GLN A 67 3.41 0.61 -15.50
CA GLN A 67 3.20 0.85 -14.07
C GLN A 67 4.55 1.15 -13.43
N MET A 68 4.68 2.31 -12.80
CA MET A 68 5.94 2.80 -12.23
C MET A 68 6.20 2.29 -10.82
N GLU A 69 5.17 1.96 -10.04
CA GLU A 69 5.31 1.56 -8.64
C GLU A 69 4.58 0.24 -8.36
N VAL A 70 5.29 -0.86 -8.57
CA VAL A 70 4.80 -2.21 -8.24
C VAL A 70 5.37 -2.64 -6.89
N TRP A 71 4.51 -2.69 -5.87
CA TRP A 71 4.88 -3.25 -4.57
C TRP A 71 4.93 -4.78 -4.65
N GLN A 72 6.07 -5.35 -4.28
CA GLN A 72 6.23 -6.80 -4.18
C GLN A 72 5.33 -7.32 -3.06
N GLY A 73 4.14 -7.78 -3.44
CA GLY A 73 3.25 -8.53 -2.57
C GLY A 73 3.81 -9.93 -2.28
N ASN A 74 3.02 -10.73 -1.58
CA ASN A 74 3.29 -12.16 -1.44
C ASN A 74 3.31 -12.86 -2.82
N GLY A 75 3.80 -14.11 -2.87
CA GLY A 75 3.92 -14.90 -4.10
C GLY A 75 2.61 -15.16 -4.86
N SER A 76 1.46 -14.78 -4.30
CA SER A 76 0.14 -14.85 -4.95
C SER A 76 -0.25 -13.57 -5.71
N SER A 77 0.62 -12.57 -5.80
CA SER A 77 0.34 -11.36 -6.60
C SER A 77 0.14 -11.70 -8.10
N PRO A 78 -0.88 -11.13 -8.78
CA PRO A 78 -1.08 -11.31 -10.23
C PRO A 78 0.15 -10.96 -11.07
N TYR A 79 1.03 -10.08 -10.56
CA TYR A 79 2.31 -9.74 -11.16
C TYR A 79 3.11 -10.97 -11.62
N TYR A 80 3.34 -11.93 -10.72
CA TYR A 80 4.22 -13.07 -11.01
C TYR A 80 3.67 -13.93 -12.15
N HIS A 81 2.36 -14.18 -12.13
CA HIS A 81 1.66 -14.94 -13.15
C HIS A 81 1.67 -14.25 -14.52
N LEU A 82 1.49 -12.92 -14.55
CA LEU A 82 1.51 -12.16 -15.80
C LEU A 82 2.91 -12.10 -16.42
N VAL A 83 3.95 -11.99 -15.59
CA VAL A 83 5.35 -12.09 -16.04
C VAL A 83 5.65 -13.49 -16.58
N GLU A 84 5.30 -14.54 -15.83
CA GLU A 84 5.52 -15.94 -16.23
C GLU A 84 4.84 -16.26 -17.57
N LYS A 85 3.63 -15.73 -17.78
CA LYS A 85 2.88 -15.88 -19.03
C LYS A 85 3.35 -14.97 -20.17
N GLY A 86 4.37 -14.15 -19.96
CA GLY A 86 4.86 -13.18 -20.95
C GLY A 86 3.84 -12.12 -21.35
N LYS A 87 2.85 -11.84 -20.49
CA LYS A 87 1.83 -10.81 -20.73
C LYS A 87 2.32 -9.41 -20.36
N ILE A 88 3.25 -9.35 -19.41
CA ILE A 88 3.98 -8.13 -19.04
C ILE A 88 5.47 -8.49 -18.92
N ILE A 89 6.32 -7.47 -18.99
CA ILE A 89 7.75 -7.62 -18.72
C ILE A 89 8.10 -6.96 -17.39
N ASN A 90 9.07 -7.53 -16.68
CA ASN A 90 9.72 -6.83 -15.58
C ASN A 90 10.76 -5.87 -16.16
N ALA A 91 10.50 -4.57 -16.10
CA ALA A 91 11.37 -3.52 -16.63
C ALA A 91 12.50 -3.09 -15.68
N GLY A 92 12.64 -3.73 -14.51
CA GLY A 92 13.66 -3.42 -13.51
C GLY A 92 13.07 -3.18 -12.13
N SER A 93 13.92 -2.76 -11.19
CA SER A 93 13.52 -2.47 -9.82
C SER A 93 14.08 -1.14 -9.36
N HIS A 94 13.28 -0.40 -8.60
CA HIS A 94 13.77 0.76 -7.87
C HIS A 94 14.81 0.33 -6.82
N LEU A 95 15.74 1.22 -6.50
CA LEU A 95 16.74 0.99 -5.44
C LEU A 95 16.13 1.04 -4.02
N VAL A 96 14.88 1.52 -3.93
CA VAL A 96 14.13 1.69 -2.69
C VAL A 96 13.65 0.34 -2.18
N LYS A 97 13.93 0.06 -0.90
CA LYS A 97 13.41 -1.12 -0.20
C LYS A 97 12.18 -0.74 0.59
N GLY A 98 11.04 -1.21 0.12
CA GLY A 98 9.76 -0.99 0.75
C GLY A 98 9.52 -1.90 1.97
N ARG A 99 8.84 -1.38 3.00
CA ARG A 99 8.24 -2.20 4.07
C ARG A 99 6.83 -1.70 4.36
N LYS A 100 5.85 -2.60 4.36
CA LYS A 100 4.47 -2.34 4.77
C LYS A 100 4.20 -3.04 6.09
N GLU A 101 3.81 -2.31 7.13
CA GLU A 101 3.49 -2.88 8.45
C GLU A 101 2.36 -2.13 9.15
N TRP A 102 1.94 -2.65 10.30
CA TRP A 102 0.94 -2.01 11.16
C TRP A 102 1.61 -0.97 12.05
N TRP A 103 1.07 0.23 12.08
CA TRP A 103 1.67 1.40 12.70
C TRP A 103 0.72 2.01 13.72
N TYR A 104 1.30 2.70 14.69
CA TYR A 104 0.58 3.42 15.74
C TYR A 104 1.31 4.73 16.10
N PRO A 105 0.60 5.80 16.50
CA PRO A 105 1.22 7.04 16.97
C PRO A 105 2.05 6.86 18.25
N GLU A 106 3.12 7.63 18.43
CA GLU A 106 4.02 7.56 19.59
C GLU A 106 3.28 7.62 20.93
N HIS A 107 2.28 8.49 21.05
CA HIS A 107 1.51 8.69 22.29
C HIS A 107 0.84 7.40 22.81
N VAL A 108 0.58 6.42 21.93
CA VAL A 108 -0.04 5.14 22.31
C VAL A 108 0.89 4.29 23.18
N LYS A 109 2.21 4.49 23.15
CA LYS A 109 3.16 3.74 24.00
C LYS A 109 2.89 3.95 25.49
N GLU A 110 2.44 5.14 25.87
CA GLU A 110 2.11 5.46 27.27
C GLU A 110 0.84 4.74 27.72
N LEU A 111 -0.10 4.49 26.79
CA LEU A 111 -1.39 3.87 27.06
C LEU A 111 -1.35 2.34 26.99
N CYS A 112 -0.49 1.77 26.14
CA CYS A 112 -0.23 0.33 26.04
C CYS A 112 1.26 0.01 26.28
N PRO A 113 1.72 -0.01 27.55
CA PRO A 113 3.08 -0.40 27.89
C PRO A 113 3.34 -1.85 27.44
N GLY A 114 4.27 -2.04 26.51
CA GLY A 114 4.58 -3.36 25.92
C GLY A 114 4.69 -3.32 24.38
N LEU A 115 4.13 -2.28 23.76
CA LEU A 115 4.43 -1.96 22.37
C LEU A 115 5.94 -1.68 22.19
N PRO A 116 6.55 -2.04 21.04
CA PRO A 116 5.91 -2.43 19.78
C PRO A 116 5.61 -3.93 19.61
N ASP A 117 5.73 -4.77 20.65
CA ASP A 117 5.47 -6.21 20.50
C ASP A 117 4.00 -6.48 20.17
N TRP A 118 3.72 -7.07 19.01
CA TRP A 118 2.34 -7.32 18.58
C TRP A 118 1.55 -8.20 19.56
N ARG A 119 2.24 -9.00 20.38
CA ARG A 119 1.62 -9.93 21.33
C ARG A 119 0.85 -9.24 22.44
N VAL A 120 1.18 -7.99 22.77
CA VAL A 120 0.48 -7.22 23.82
C VAL A 120 -0.82 -6.59 23.33
N LEU A 121 -1.11 -6.65 22.02
CA LEU A 121 -2.29 -6.00 21.44
C LEU A 121 -3.60 -6.47 22.06
N ASN A 122 -3.71 -7.75 22.42
CA ASN A 122 -4.91 -8.28 23.07
C ASN A 122 -5.13 -7.70 24.47
N ASP A 123 -4.05 -7.42 25.20
CA ASP A 123 -4.12 -6.87 26.57
C ASP A 123 -4.61 -5.42 26.57
N CYS A 124 -4.33 -4.68 25.50
CA CYS A 124 -4.73 -3.27 25.35
C CYS A 124 -5.75 -3.04 24.24
N MET A 125 -6.43 -4.10 23.80
CA MET A 125 -7.37 -4.10 22.68
C MET A 125 -8.49 -3.05 22.82
N LEU A 126 -9.02 -2.86 24.02
CA LEU A 126 -10.11 -1.91 24.27
C LEU A 126 -9.72 -0.45 23.99
N LEU A 127 -8.42 -0.12 24.02
CA LEU A 127 -7.95 1.21 23.63
C LEU A 127 -8.26 1.51 22.16
N PHE A 128 -8.37 0.49 21.33
CA PHE A 128 -8.58 0.58 19.87
C PHE A 128 -10.01 0.17 19.46
N ALA A 129 -10.94 0.03 20.40
CA ALA A 129 -12.31 -0.45 20.15
C ALA A 129 -13.29 0.67 19.74
N HIS A 130 -12.77 1.85 19.41
CA HIS A 130 -13.56 2.97 18.87
C HIS A 130 -13.43 3.00 17.34
N GLU A 131 -14.45 3.54 16.69
CA GLU A 131 -14.52 3.56 15.23
C GLU A 131 -14.37 4.97 14.67
N PHE A 132 -13.26 5.21 13.96
CA PHE A 132 -13.13 6.31 13.01
C PHE A 132 -13.99 6.07 11.77
N SER A 133 -14.72 7.09 11.33
CA SER A 133 -15.51 7.06 10.10
C SER A 133 -15.57 8.44 9.42
N GLY A 134 -15.92 8.46 8.14
CA GLY A 134 -15.98 9.67 7.32
C GLY A 134 -14.77 9.84 6.40
N ASP A 135 -14.99 10.55 5.29
CA ASP A 135 -13.99 10.96 4.32
C ASP A 135 -14.05 12.50 4.28
N GLY A 136 -13.16 13.17 5.02
CA GLY A 136 -13.13 14.62 5.25
C GLY A 136 -13.30 14.95 6.73
N GLU A 137 -14.55 15.09 7.17
CA GLU A 137 -14.86 15.30 8.59
C GLU A 137 -14.89 13.94 9.30
N VAL A 138 -13.82 13.66 10.05
CA VAL A 138 -13.66 12.39 10.76
C VAL A 138 -14.49 12.39 12.04
N SER A 139 -15.39 11.42 12.17
CA SER A 139 -16.16 11.15 13.39
C SER A 139 -15.62 9.91 14.11
N ILE A 140 -15.82 9.85 15.43
CA ILE A 140 -15.29 8.78 16.29
C ILE A 140 -16.40 8.26 17.19
N GLU A 141 -16.67 6.96 17.10
CA GLU A 141 -17.66 6.27 17.94
C GLU A 141 -16.96 5.49 19.05
N GLU A 142 -17.24 5.82 20.31
CA GLU A 142 -16.49 5.37 21.50
C GLU A 142 -16.66 3.90 21.89
N ASN A 143 -17.62 3.16 21.29
CA ASN A 143 -17.91 1.77 21.66
C ASN A 143 -18.36 0.94 20.44
N ALA A 144 -17.46 0.73 19.49
CA ALA A 144 -17.75 -0.05 18.28
C ALA A 144 -17.86 -1.56 18.54
N GLY A 145 -17.42 -2.07 19.71
CA GLY A 145 -17.62 -3.45 20.10
C GLY A 145 -16.65 -3.99 21.14
N THR A 146 -16.50 -5.32 21.15
CA THR A 146 -15.62 -6.09 22.07
C THR A 146 -14.24 -6.40 21.47
N LYS A 147 -13.89 -5.73 20.37
CA LYS A 147 -12.65 -5.93 19.61
C LYS A 147 -12.04 -4.59 19.21
N GLY A 148 -10.72 -4.57 19.07
CA GLY A 148 -9.98 -3.44 18.52
C GLY A 148 -10.09 -3.37 17.01
N ILE A 149 -9.82 -2.21 16.42
CA ILE A 149 -9.90 -2.00 14.97
C ILE A 149 -8.52 -1.73 14.38
N LEU A 150 -8.16 -2.50 13.35
CA LEU A 150 -7.03 -2.21 12.46
C LEU A 150 -7.56 -1.57 11.18
N TYR A 151 -7.12 -0.36 10.87
CA TYR A 151 -7.48 0.33 9.64
C TYR A 151 -6.53 -0.01 8.50
N ALA A 152 -7.06 -0.25 7.31
CA ALA A 152 -6.22 -0.59 6.16
C ALA A 152 -6.83 -0.08 4.85
N GLY A 153 -5.97 0.24 3.88
CA GLY A 153 -6.41 0.63 2.54
C GLY A 153 -6.83 -0.56 1.68
N PRO A 154 -7.35 -0.31 0.46
CA PRO A 154 -7.88 -1.34 -0.42
C PRO A 154 -6.82 -2.37 -0.87
N SER A 155 -5.54 -1.98 -0.99
CA SER A 155 -4.45 -2.86 -1.44
C SER A 155 -3.67 -3.52 -0.31
N SER A 156 -4.37 -4.04 0.69
CA SER A 156 -3.76 -4.51 1.95
C SER A 156 -3.67 -6.03 2.10
N GLY A 157 -4.16 -6.78 1.11
CA GLY A 157 -4.16 -8.25 1.14
C GLY A 157 -5.08 -8.80 2.24
N ASN A 158 -4.86 -10.06 2.64
CA ASN A 158 -5.71 -10.76 3.61
C ASN A 158 -5.30 -10.48 5.07
N LEU A 159 -5.49 -9.24 5.54
CA LEU A 159 -5.17 -8.88 6.92
C LEU A 159 -6.05 -9.60 7.95
N GLN A 160 -7.32 -9.86 7.63
CA GLN A 160 -8.20 -10.62 8.52
C GLN A 160 -7.68 -12.05 8.74
N GLY A 161 -7.08 -12.66 7.71
CA GLY A 161 -6.38 -13.93 7.81
C GLY A 161 -5.18 -13.87 8.76
N ARG A 162 -4.39 -12.79 8.69
CA ARG A 162 -3.26 -12.54 9.62
C ARG A 162 -3.76 -12.38 11.06
N ILE A 163 -4.79 -11.57 11.29
CA ILE A 163 -5.42 -11.40 12.62
C ILE A 163 -5.86 -12.74 13.20
N ARG A 164 -6.58 -13.58 12.43
CA ARG A 164 -7.03 -14.90 12.89
C ARG A 164 -5.85 -15.83 13.21
N ALA A 165 -4.83 -15.88 12.34
CA ALA A 165 -3.67 -16.73 12.54
C ALA A 165 -2.82 -16.33 13.76
N LEU A 166 -2.90 -15.06 14.15
CA LEU A 166 -2.24 -14.50 15.31
C LEU A 166 -3.12 -14.50 16.57
N GLU A 167 -4.36 -14.99 16.47
CA GLU A 167 -5.34 -15.02 17.58
C GLU A 167 -5.56 -13.64 18.23
N LEU A 168 -5.58 -12.59 17.39
CA LEU A 168 -5.82 -11.22 17.83
C LEU A 168 -7.32 -10.91 17.95
N ASN A 169 -7.71 -10.25 19.03
CA ASN A 169 -9.06 -9.74 19.29
C ASN A 169 -9.31 -8.42 18.53
N PHE A 170 -9.01 -8.42 17.24
CA PHE A 170 -9.15 -7.26 16.37
C PHE A 170 -10.01 -7.61 15.16
N ASP A 171 -10.66 -6.61 14.58
CA ASP A 171 -11.24 -6.69 13.24
C ASP A 171 -10.51 -5.70 12.30
N VAL A 172 -10.54 -5.98 11.00
CA VAL A 172 -9.98 -5.08 9.99
C VAL A 172 -11.10 -4.24 9.38
N LYS A 173 -10.93 -2.91 9.42
CA LYS A 173 -11.78 -1.98 8.69
C LYS A 173 -11.03 -1.46 7.47
N TYR A 174 -11.56 -1.76 6.28
CA TYR A 174 -10.99 -1.27 5.03
C TYR A 174 -11.61 0.08 4.66
N VAL A 175 -10.77 1.08 4.47
CA VAL A 175 -11.20 2.36 3.90
C VAL A 175 -11.22 2.28 2.38
N ARG A 176 -11.96 3.20 1.74
CA ARG A 176 -12.10 3.21 0.28
C ARG A 176 -10.82 3.62 -0.43
N HIS A 177 -10.10 4.58 0.14
CA HIS A 177 -8.89 5.18 -0.42
C HIS A 177 -7.83 5.35 0.68
N ASP A 178 -6.55 5.24 0.33
CA ASP A 178 -5.44 5.33 1.29
C ASP A 178 -5.34 6.71 1.98
N ASP A 179 -5.84 7.78 1.37
CA ASP A 179 -5.85 9.13 1.94
C ASP A 179 -6.71 9.24 3.20
N VAL A 180 -7.78 8.44 3.29
CA VAL A 180 -8.65 8.35 4.48
C VAL A 180 -7.86 7.85 5.70
N LEU A 181 -6.88 6.97 5.53
CA LEU A 181 -6.01 6.52 6.63
C LEU A 181 -5.27 7.70 7.27
N TRP A 182 -4.83 8.66 6.46
CA TRP A 182 -4.08 9.82 6.93
C TRP A 182 -4.98 10.83 7.65
N GLN A 183 -6.24 10.94 7.23
CA GLN A 183 -7.25 11.74 7.94
C GLN A 183 -7.57 11.14 9.31
N TYR A 184 -7.70 9.80 9.39
CA TYR A 184 -7.89 9.13 10.67
C TYR A 184 -6.66 9.28 11.57
N LEU A 185 -5.45 9.17 11.00
CA LEU A 185 -4.21 9.39 11.74
C LEU A 185 -4.12 10.82 12.29
N ASP A 186 -4.41 11.82 11.46
CA ASP A 186 -4.39 13.24 11.86
C ASP A 186 -5.37 13.49 13.01
N SER A 187 -6.63 13.05 12.87
CA SER A 187 -7.65 13.16 13.91
C SER A 187 -7.21 12.46 15.20
N ALA A 188 -6.74 11.22 15.10
CA ALA A 188 -6.22 10.43 16.21
C ALA A 188 -5.08 11.13 16.96
N VAL A 189 -4.11 11.71 16.24
CA VAL A 189 -3.00 12.46 16.85
C VAL A 189 -3.50 13.75 17.51
N ASN A 190 -4.38 14.50 16.84
CA ASN A 190 -4.87 15.79 17.34
C ASN A 190 -5.70 15.65 18.61
N ILE A 191 -6.53 14.61 18.71
CA ILE A 191 -7.37 14.36 19.89
C ILE A 191 -6.80 13.30 20.85
N GLN A 192 -5.55 12.85 20.62
CA GLN A 192 -4.85 11.85 21.43
C GLN A 192 -5.63 10.53 21.59
N LYS A 193 -6.26 10.09 20.50
CA LYS A 193 -7.03 8.86 20.44
C LYS A 193 -6.20 7.73 19.83
N PRO A 194 -6.07 6.54 20.47
CA PRO A 194 -5.23 5.46 19.95
C PRO A 194 -5.71 4.89 18.62
N ILE A 195 -4.87 4.83 17.60
CA ILE A 195 -5.20 4.18 16.33
C ILE A 195 -4.12 3.18 15.92
N ILE A 196 -4.54 2.07 15.31
CA ILE A 196 -3.64 1.19 14.56
C ILE A 196 -4.09 1.18 13.10
N LEU A 197 -3.17 1.49 12.21
CA LEU A 197 -3.41 1.49 10.77
C LEU A 197 -2.27 0.83 10.01
N LEU A 198 -2.54 0.36 8.80
CA LEU A 198 -1.51 -0.12 7.90
C LEU A 198 -0.81 1.07 7.23
N ASN A 199 0.52 1.10 7.28
CA ASN A 199 1.33 2.08 6.56
C ASN A 199 2.58 1.41 5.95
N TRP A 200 3.34 2.16 5.16
CA TRP A 200 4.57 1.70 4.53
C TRP A 200 5.68 2.76 4.58
N ASN A 201 6.91 2.30 4.41
CA ASN A 201 8.07 3.13 4.16
C ASN A 201 8.67 2.73 2.78
N PRO A 202 9.07 3.70 1.93
CA PRO A 202 8.96 5.15 2.16
C PRO A 202 7.54 5.68 1.98
N ASN A 203 7.17 6.59 2.87
CA ASN A 203 5.95 7.39 2.81
C ASN A 203 6.21 8.73 3.54
N TRP A 204 5.42 9.76 3.25
CA TRP A 204 5.58 11.09 3.84
C TRP A 204 5.20 11.15 5.33
N VAL A 205 4.38 10.19 5.79
CA VAL A 205 3.77 10.16 7.14
C VAL A 205 4.80 10.33 8.26
N GLU A 206 5.95 9.63 8.19
CA GLU A 206 7.01 9.71 9.22
C GLU A 206 7.68 11.08 9.31
N SER A 207 7.51 11.95 8.30
CA SER A 207 8.06 13.31 8.32
C SER A 207 7.16 14.31 9.05
N ILE A 208 5.88 13.97 9.23
CA ILE A 208 4.87 14.83 9.87
C ILE A 208 4.48 14.30 11.25
N TYR A 209 4.28 13.00 11.38
CA TYR A 209 3.79 12.37 12.61
C TYR A 209 4.88 11.50 13.25
N LEU A 210 4.98 11.57 14.58
CA LEU A 210 5.76 10.62 15.37
C LEU A 210 4.96 9.32 15.48
N VAL A 211 5.38 8.32 14.70
CA VAL A 211 4.71 7.01 14.57
C VAL A 211 5.71 5.88 14.71
N ASN A 212 5.22 4.70 15.07
CA ASN A 212 6.03 3.50 15.26
C ASN A 212 5.42 2.30 14.55
N THR A 213 6.26 1.35 14.19
CA THR A 213 5.84 0.07 13.60
C THR A 213 5.68 -0.99 14.68
N LEU A 214 4.60 -1.77 14.63
CA LEU A 214 4.51 -3.02 15.38
C LEU A 214 5.59 -4.01 14.93
N SER A 215 6.18 -4.70 15.89
CA SER A 215 7.26 -5.66 15.70
C SER A 215 6.70 -7.07 15.65
N PHE A 216 6.89 -7.75 14.51
CA PHE A 216 6.51 -9.16 14.30
C PHE A 216 7.73 -10.10 14.20
N LEU A 217 8.91 -9.64 14.67
CA LEU A 217 10.21 -10.32 14.51
C LEU A 217 10.29 -11.74 15.10
N SER A 218 9.30 -12.17 15.88
CA SER A 218 9.26 -13.48 16.54
C SER A 218 8.54 -14.58 15.75
N ILE A 219 7.99 -14.30 14.56
CA ILE A 219 7.31 -15.33 13.76
C ILE A 219 8.35 -16.26 13.12
N LYS A 220 8.78 -17.28 13.87
CA LYS A 220 9.38 -18.48 13.27
C LYS A 220 8.25 -19.18 12.51
N VAL A 221 8.28 -19.10 11.18
CA VAL A 221 7.40 -19.91 10.32
C VAL A 221 7.80 -21.38 10.51
N THR A 222 7.30 -22.03 11.55
CA THR A 222 7.21 -23.49 11.59
C THR A 222 6.01 -23.87 10.73
N ALA A 223 6.26 -23.96 9.42
CA ALA A 223 5.33 -24.62 8.52
C ALA A 223 5.22 -26.09 8.94
N LYS A 224 4.22 -26.40 9.77
CA LYS A 224 3.80 -27.78 10.02
C LYS A 224 3.03 -28.22 8.78
N LEU A 225 3.77 -28.68 7.77
CA LEU A 225 3.18 -29.43 6.66
C LEU A 225 2.53 -30.67 7.26
N SER A 226 1.20 -30.64 7.43
CA SER A 226 0.43 -31.86 7.67
C SER A 226 0.49 -32.70 6.39
N ARG A 227 1.47 -33.60 6.33
CA ARG A 227 1.34 -34.80 5.49
C ARG A 227 0.23 -35.64 6.13
N GLY A 228 -0.93 -35.65 5.51
CA GLY A 228 -1.90 -36.73 5.63
C GLY A 228 -2.45 -36.91 4.22
N GLY A 229 -2.48 -38.09 3.63
CA GLY A 229 -2.26 -39.46 4.07
C GLY A 229 -2.74 -40.31 2.88
N ALA A 230 -2.12 -41.48 2.69
CA ALA A 230 -2.31 -42.37 1.54
C ALA A 230 -3.77 -42.70 1.21
#